data_AF-A0AAU6QKM5-F1
#
_entry.id   AF-A0AAU6QKM5-F1
#
_cell.length_a   1.000
_cell.length_b   1.000
_cell.length_c   1.000
_cell.angle_alpha   90.00
_cell.angle_beta   90.00
_cell.angle_gamma   90.00
#
_symmetry.space_group_name_H-M   'P 1'
#
loop_
_entity.id
_entity.type
_entity.pdbx_description
1 polymer ?
#
loop_
_entity_poly.entity_id
_entity_poly.type
_entity_poly.pdbx_seq_one_letter_code
_entity_poly.pdbx_strand_id
1 'polypeptide(L)'
;MVRAQAIFLREQQHDALLSVARGCGHIARWSCVWHKAGDALLIDSSSKEAQRLVTLEMHESELASAWPPAPADAPTPDERNLAINHH
;
A
#
# COMPACT_ATOMS: atom_id res chain seq x y z
N MET A 1 14.73 11.70 34.81
CA MET A 1 14.44 12.40 33.54
C MET A 1 14.67 11.52 32.31
N VAL A 2 15.77 10.75 32.21
CA VAL A 2 16.10 9.89 31.05
C VAL A 2 14.96 8.97 30.57
N ARG A 3 14.20 8.35 31.48
CA ARG A 3 13.09 7.44 31.13
C ARG A 3 11.94 8.15 30.39
N ALA A 4 11.58 9.37 30.79
CA ALA A 4 10.54 10.14 30.10
C ALA A 4 10.99 10.55 28.69
N GLN A 5 12.29 10.83 28.53
CA GLN A 5 12.87 11.19 27.24
C GLN A 5 12.90 10.02 26.25
N ALA A 6 13.18 8.81 26.74
CA ALA A 6 13.11 7.60 25.93
C ALA A 6 11.67 7.25 25.49
N ILE A 7 10.68 7.49 26.36
CA ILE A 7 9.26 7.31 26.02
C ILE A 7 8.84 8.31 24.94
N PHE A 8 9.18 9.60 25.13
CA PHE A 8 8.87 10.64 24.16
C PHE A 8 9.44 10.34 22.76
N LEU A 9 10.70 9.91 22.68
CA LEU A 9 11.32 9.60 21.39
C LEU A 9 10.63 8.41 20.69
N ARG A 10 10.25 7.40 21.47
CA ARG A 10 9.49 6.24 20.97
C ARG A 10 8.13 6.67 20.41
N GLU A 11 7.39 7.48 21.15
CA GLU A 11 6.07 7.99 20.74
C GLU A 11 6.19 8.87 19.49
N GLN A 12 7.19 9.74 19.43
CA GLN A 12 7.47 10.56 18.26
C GLN A 12 7.76 9.72 17.00
N GLN A 13 8.59 8.68 17.14
CA GLN A 13 8.91 7.79 16.03
C GLN A 13 7.67 7.01 15.56
N HIS A 14 6.86 6.51 16.50
CA HIS A 14 5.60 5.84 16.21
C HIS A 14 4.64 6.76 15.42
N ASP A 15 4.45 7.99 15.87
CA ASP A 15 3.52 8.93 15.24
C ASP A 15 3.98 9.37 13.85
N ALA A 16 5.29 9.50 13.64
CA ALA A 16 5.86 9.77 12.32
C ALA A 16 5.58 8.63 11.33
N LEU A 17 5.70 7.36 11.76
CA LEU A 17 5.38 6.21 10.92
C LEU A 17 3.89 6.17 10.57
N LEU A 18 3.01 6.43 11.53
CA LEU A 18 1.57 6.50 11.28
C LEU A 18 1.19 7.63 10.31
N SER A 19 1.83 8.79 10.43
CA SER A 19 1.62 9.91 9.51
C SER A 19 1.95 9.52 8.06
N VAL A 20 3.10 8.86 7.84
CA VAL A 20 3.51 8.39 6.51
C VAL A 20 2.58 7.28 6.00
N ALA A 21 2.19 6.33 6.86
CA ALA A 21 1.28 5.25 6.48
C ALA A 21 -0.06 5.81 5.96
N ARG A 22 -0.65 6.79 6.65
CA ARG A 22 -1.86 7.49 6.18
C ARG A 22 -1.64 8.18 4.85
N GLY A 23 -0.53 8.90 4.70
CA GLY A 23 -0.14 9.55 3.46
C GLY A 23 -0.07 8.57 2.28
N CYS A 24 0.49 7.38 2.51
CA CYS A 24 0.53 6.31 1.51
C CYS A 24 -0.85 5.75 1.16
N GLY A 25 -1.74 5.62 2.15
CA GLY A 25 -3.13 5.20 1.92
C GLY A 25 -3.90 6.20 1.06
N HIS A 26 -3.69 7.50 1.27
CA HIS A 26 -4.32 8.56 0.45
C HIS A 26 -3.97 8.50 -1.04
N ILE A 27 -2.80 7.96 -1.38
CA ILE A 27 -2.34 7.80 -2.77
C ILE A 27 -2.41 6.34 -3.26
N ALA A 28 -3.19 5.50 -2.57
CA ALA A 28 -3.39 4.08 -2.90
C ALA A 28 -2.09 3.26 -3.03
N ARG A 29 -1.02 3.64 -2.31
CA ARG A 29 0.23 2.87 -2.25
C ARG A 29 0.17 1.89 -1.08
N TRP A 30 -0.59 0.82 -1.27
CA TRP A 30 -0.91 -0.16 -0.22
C TRP A 30 0.34 -0.84 0.35
N SER A 31 1.30 -1.25 -0.48
CA SER A 31 2.58 -1.79 0.01
C SER A 31 3.38 -0.83 0.91
N CYS A 32 3.25 0.49 0.71
CA CYS A 32 3.84 1.47 1.63
C CYS A 32 3.08 1.52 2.97
N VAL A 33 1.73 1.47 2.93
CA VAL A 33 0.90 1.41 4.15
C VAL A 33 1.32 0.21 5.00
N TRP A 34 1.45 -0.96 4.38
CA TRP A 34 1.87 -2.19 5.06
C TRP A 34 3.19 -2.02 5.79
N HIS A 35 4.23 -1.55 5.09
CA HIS A 35 5.55 -1.38 5.68
C HIS A 35 5.53 -0.39 6.85
N LYS A 36 4.89 0.78 6.69
CA LYS A 36 4.94 1.84 7.72
C LYS A 36 4.04 1.55 8.91
N ALA A 37 2.88 0.94 8.70
CA ALA A 37 2.05 0.47 9.79
C ALA A 37 2.69 -0.73 10.52
N GLY A 38 3.36 -1.63 9.80
CA GLY A 38 4.14 -2.74 10.37
C GLY A 38 5.30 -2.24 11.23
N ASP A 39 6.09 -1.28 10.73
CA ASP A 39 7.15 -0.62 11.50
C ASP A 39 6.59 0.02 12.79
N ALA A 40 5.42 0.66 12.71
CA ALA A 40 4.76 1.24 13.88
C ALA A 40 4.33 0.19 14.91
N LEU A 41 3.87 -1.00 14.48
CA LEU A 41 3.54 -2.12 15.36
C LEU A 41 4.77 -2.74 16.05
N LEU A 42 5.94 -2.73 15.40
CA LEU A 42 7.19 -3.15 16.05
C LEU A 42 7.57 -2.20 17.20
N ILE A 43 7.21 -0.92 17.10
CA ILE A 43 7.41 0.07 18.15
C ILE A 43 6.34 -0.08 19.23
N ASP A 44 5.06 -0.05 18.86
CA ASP A 44 3.93 -0.22 19.77
C ASP A 44 2.92 -1.22 19.20
N SER A 45 3.04 -2.48 19.64
CA SER A 45 2.15 -3.56 19.20
C SER A 45 0.70 -3.36 19.64
N SER A 46 0.45 -2.48 20.62
CA SER A 46 -0.90 -2.16 21.12
C SER A 46 -1.60 -1.08 20.30
N SER A 47 -0.90 -0.48 19.32
CA SER A 47 -1.41 0.60 18.48
C SER A 47 -2.57 0.14 17.60
N LYS A 48 -3.80 0.45 18.04
CA LYS A 48 -5.03 0.15 17.31
C LYS A 48 -5.08 0.79 15.93
N GLU A 49 -4.46 1.96 15.77
CA GLU A 49 -4.40 2.63 14.48
C GLU A 49 -3.51 1.86 13.51
N ALA A 50 -2.32 1.45 13.93
CA ALA A 50 -1.42 0.67 13.09
C ALA A 50 -2.08 -0.66 12.67
N GLN A 51 -2.78 -1.34 13.60
CA GLN A 51 -3.56 -2.54 13.29
C GLN A 51 -4.63 -2.27 12.24
N ARG A 52 -5.41 -1.18 12.37
CA ARG A 52 -6.42 -0.79 11.38
C ARG A 52 -5.81 -0.52 10.00
N LEU A 53 -4.66 0.14 9.94
CA LEU A 53 -3.99 0.45 8.67
C LEU A 53 -3.49 -0.81 7.97
N VAL A 54 -2.99 -1.81 8.71
CA VAL A 54 -2.62 -3.11 8.13
C VAL A 54 -3.85 -3.85 7.61
N THR A 55 -4.96 -3.89 8.38
CA THR A 55 -6.21 -4.50 7.90
C THR A 55 -6.75 -3.81 6.66
N LEU A 56 -6.72 -2.48 6.62
CA LEU A 56 -7.14 -1.68 5.46
C LEU A 56 -6.28 -2.00 4.24
N GLU A 57 -4.96 -2.03 4.42
CA GLU A 57 -4.02 -2.37 3.35
C GLU A 57 -4.31 -3.74 2.75
N MET A 58 -4.53 -4.78 3.57
CA MET A 58 -4.83 -6.13 3.08
C MET A 58 -6.09 -6.12 2.21
N HIS A 59 -7.16 -5.49 2.70
CA HIS A 59 -8.43 -5.39 1.96
C HIS A 59 -8.26 -4.65 0.62
N GLU A 60 -7.57 -3.52 0.61
CA GLU A 60 -7.37 -2.73 -0.61
C GLU A 60 -6.41 -3.39 -1.61
N SER A 61 -5.37 -4.08 -1.13
CA SER A 61 -4.46 -4.87 -1.96
C SER A 61 -5.17 -6.05 -2.63
N GLU A 62 -6.10 -6.71 -1.92
CA GLU A 62 -6.96 -7.75 -2.49
C GLU A 62 -7.88 -7.20 -3.59
N LEU A 63 -8.52 -6.06 -3.33
CA LEU A 63 -9.37 -5.39 -4.32
C LEU A 63 -8.58 -4.97 -5.57
N ALA A 64 -7.39 -4.40 -5.38
CA ALA A 64 -6.52 -4.01 -6.48
C ALA A 64 -6.06 -5.22 -7.32
N SER A 65 -5.83 -6.36 -6.67
CA SER A 65 -5.43 -7.60 -7.34
C SER A 65 -6.59 -8.27 -8.09
N ALA A 66 -7.83 -8.07 -7.63
CA ALA A 66 -9.03 -8.60 -8.26
C ALA A 66 -9.46 -7.80 -9.51
N TRP A 67 -8.96 -6.59 -9.70
CA TRP A 67 -9.28 -5.78 -10.87
C TRP A 67 -8.60 -6.38 -12.12
N PRO A 68 -9.37 -6.79 -13.15
CA PRO A 68 -8.76 -7.29 -14.38
C PRO A 68 -7.93 -6.17 -15.03
N PRO A 69 -6.73 -6.46 -15.55
CA PRO A 69 -6.04 -5.49 -16.38
C PRO A 69 -6.98 -5.08 -17.51
N ALA A 70 -7.04 -3.77 -17.81
CA ALA A 70 -7.80 -3.29 -18.94
C ALA A 70 -7.44 -4.15 -20.17
N PRO A 71 -8.44 -4.62 -20.94
CA PRO A 71 -8.14 -5.42 -22.13
C PRO A 71 -7.18 -4.60 -22.99
N ALA A 72 -6.00 -5.17 -23.25
CA ALA A 72 -5.05 -4.60 -24.18
C ALA A 72 -5.79 -4.33 -25.49
N ASP A 73 -5.66 -3.11 -26.02
CA ASP A 73 -6.35 -2.66 -27.22
C ASP A 73 -6.47 -3.80 -28.22
N ALA A 74 -7.70 -4.22 -28.50
CA ALA A 74 -7.93 -5.29 -29.46
C ALA A 74 -7.29 -4.86 -30.79
N PRO A 75 -6.45 -5.69 -31.43
CA PRO A 75 -5.84 -5.31 -32.69
C PRO A 75 -6.96 -4.96 -33.66
N THR A 76 -6.87 -3.77 -34.25
CA THR A 76 -7.85 -3.31 -35.22
C THR A 76 -7.95 -4.35 -36.36
N PRO A 77 -9.13 -4.51 -37.00
CA PRO A 77 -9.30 -5.50 -38.07
C PRO A 77 -8.26 -5.41 -39.20
N ASP A 78 -7.63 -4.25 -39.39
CA ASP A 78 -6.55 -4.02 -40.37
C ASP A 78 -5.26 -4.78 -40.06
N GLU A 79 -4.80 -4.83 -38.81
CA GLU A 79 -3.58 -5.57 -38.44
C GLU A 79 -3.74 -7.08 -38.62
N ARG A 80 -4.96 -7.59 -38.40
CA ARG A 80 -5.28 -9.00 -38.63
C ARG A 80 -5.25 -9.35 -40.12
N ASN A 81 -5.60 -8.41 -41.00
CA ASN A 81 -5.58 -8.61 -42.46
C ASN A 81 -4.14 -8.68 -43.00
N LEU A 82 -3.26 -7.79 -42.52
CA LEU A 82 -1.84 -7.78 -42.88
C LEU A 82 -1.10 -9.07 -42.50
N ALA A 83 -1.45 -9.69 -41.36
CA ALA A 83 -0.85 -10.94 -40.91
C ALA A 83 -1.29 -12.18 -41.74
N ILE A 84 -2.49 -12.15 -42.32
CA ILE A 84 -3.03 -13.29 -43.09
C ILE A 84 -2.49 -13.32 -44.52
N ASN A 85 -2.15 -12.17 -45.10
CA ASN A 85 -1.71 -12.06 -46.49
C ASN A 85 -0.22 -12.35 -46.71
N HIS A 86 0.52 -12.75 -45.67
CA HIS A 86 1.97 -12.96 -45.72
C HIS A 86 2.41 -14.43 -45.85
N HIS A 87 1.50 -15.33 -46.24
CA HIS A 87 1.76 -16.76 -46.47
C HIS A 87 1.82 -17.13 -47.94
#